data_AF-A0A7C3P0G2-F1
#
_entry.id   AF-A0A7C3P0G2-F1
#
_cell.length_a   1.000
_cell.length_b   1.000
_cell.length_c   1.000
_cell.angle_alpha   90.00
_cell.angle_beta   90.00
_cell.angle_gamma   90.00
#
_symmetry.space_group_name_H-M   'P 1'
#
loop_
_entity.id
_entity.type
_entity.pdbx_description
1 polymer ?
#
loop_
_entity_poly.entity_id
_entity_poly.type
_entity_poly.pdbx_seq_one_letter_code
_entity_poly.pdbx_strand_id
1 'polypeptide(L)' 'CSYGLYVVVDHGNGYQTLYAHLSKIAVSVGQRVSQGQLLGYGGRTGYATGNHLHFEVHRNGAVINPFGVLP' A
#
# COMPACT_ATOMS: atom_id res chain seq x y z
N CYS A 1 -5.63 -10.53 -13.46
CA CYS A 1 -5.27 -10.70 -12.02
C CYS A 1 -5.46 -9.36 -11.34
N SER A 2 -6.25 -9.28 -10.26
CA SER A 2 -6.75 -8.01 -9.72
C SER A 2 -6.23 -7.79 -8.29
N TYR A 3 -5.71 -6.59 -8.01
CA TYR A 3 -5.17 -6.19 -6.69
C TYR A 3 -6.24 -6.03 -5.60
N GLY A 4 -7.52 -6.09 -5.98
CA GLY A 4 -8.62 -5.83 -5.06
C GLY A 4 -8.63 -4.38 -4.62
N LEU A 5 -8.90 -4.14 -3.34
CA LEU A 5 -8.77 -2.81 -2.75
C LEU A 5 -7.31 -2.54 -2.40
N TYR A 6 -6.82 -1.40 -2.84
CA TYR A 6 -5.45 -0.98 -2.57
C TYR A 6 -5.39 0.52 -2.21
N VAL A 7 -4.35 0.90 -1.47
CA VAL A 7 -4.04 2.27 -1.09
C VAL A 7 -2.62 2.57 -1.52
N VAL A 8 -2.43 3.68 -2.23
CA VAL A 8 -1.11 4.22 -2.56
C VAL A 8 -0.89 5.48 -1.73
N VAL A 9 0.20 5.51 -0.97
CA VAL A 9 0.63 6.68 -0.21
C VAL A 9 1.84 7.29 -0.90
N ASP A 10 1.72 8.54 -1.30
CA ASP A 10 2.84 9.33 -1.79
C ASP A 10 3.53 10.02 -0.61
N HIS A 11 4.82 9.73 -0.42
CA HIS A 11 5.64 10.29 0.66
C HIS A 11 6.44 11.52 0.21
N GLY A 12 6.26 11.98 -1.04
CA GLY A 12 7.12 12.96 -1.67
C GLY A 12 8.50 12.41 -2.02
N ASN A 13 9.34 13.25 -2.62
CA ASN A 13 10.71 12.90 -3.05
C ASN A 13 10.78 11.67 -3.98
N GLY A 14 9.68 11.38 -4.69
CA GLY A 14 9.56 10.24 -5.59
C GLY A 14 9.27 8.91 -4.91
N TYR A 15 9.03 8.88 -3.59
CA TYR A 15 8.69 7.66 -2.85
C TYR A 15 7.19 7.46 -2.77
N GLN A 16 6.76 6.24 -3.10
CA GLN A 16 5.37 5.82 -2.97
C GLN A 16 5.32 4.45 -2.32
N THR A 17 4.31 4.20 -1.48
CA THR A 17 4.07 2.87 -0.93
C THR A 17 2.69 2.39 -1.31
N LEU A 18 2.61 1.15 -1.77
CA LEU A 18 1.37 0.51 -2.20
C LEU A 18 1.01 -0.60 -1.21
N TYR A 19 -0.23 -0.58 -0.74
CA TYR A 19 -0.84 -1.59 0.12
C TYR A 19 -2.03 -2.20 -0.61
N ALA A 20 -1.97 -3.47 -0.99
CA ALA A 20 -3.05 -4.15 -1.72
C ALA A 20 -3.66 -5.32 -0.93
N HIS A 21 -4.74 -5.90 -1.47
CA HIS A 21 -5.57 -6.94 -0.83
C HIS A 21 -6.30 -6.50 0.44
N LEU A 22 -6.62 -5.21 0.57
CA LEU A 22 -7.35 -4.68 1.72
C LEU A 22 -8.80 -5.19 1.74
N SER A 23 -9.37 -5.46 2.92
CA SER A 23 -10.80 -5.75 3.08
C SER A 23 -11.63 -4.47 3.10
N LYS A 24 -11.07 -3.39 3.64
CA LYS A 24 -11.71 -2.08 3.74
C LYS A 24 -10.65 -0.97 3.73
N ILE A 25 -10.95 0.12 3.03
CA ILE A 25 -10.12 1.33 3.02
C ILE A 25 -10.67 2.28 4.09
N ALA A 26 -9.78 2.84 4.92
CA ALA A 26 -10.14 3.78 5.99
C ALA A 26 -9.77 5.24 5.65
N VAL A 27 -9.18 5.47 4.48
CA VAL A 27 -8.73 6.77 3.98
C VAL A 27 -9.38 7.13 2.64
N SER A 28 -9.28 8.39 2.25
CA SER A 28 -9.78 8.89 0.97
C SER A 28 -8.66 9.39 0.06
N VAL A 29 -8.90 9.41 -1.26
CA VAL A 29 -7.95 9.97 -2.22
C VAL A 29 -7.69 11.44 -1.91
N GLY A 30 -6.41 11.84 -1.87
CA GLY A 30 -5.98 13.19 -1.53
C GLY A 30 -5.90 13.49 -0.03
N GLN A 31 -6.27 12.54 0.84
CA GLN A 31 -6.11 12.67 2.28
C GLN A 31 -4.62 12.65 2.65
N ARG A 32 -4.18 13.64 3.44
CA ARG A 32 -2.86 13.59 4.08
C ARG A 32 -2.88 12.56 5.21
N VAL A 33 -1.88 11.69 5.23
CA VAL A 33 -1.75 10.62 6.22
C VAL A 33 -0.38 10.72 6.90
N SER A 34 -0.32 10.37 8.19
CA SER A 34 0.93 10.35 8.97
C SER A 34 1.40 8.92 9.25
N GLN A 35 2.68 8.75 9.59
CA GLN A 35 3.21 7.47 10.01
C GLN A 35 2.40 6.92 11.21
N GLY A 36 2.05 5.63 11.17
CA GLY A 36 1.23 4.97 12.19
C GLY A 36 -0.28 5.21 12.05
N GLN A 37 -0.73 6.03 11.09
CA GLN A 37 -2.15 6.21 10.81
C GLN A 37 -2.75 4.96 10.15
N LEU A 38 -3.96 4.61 10.57
CA LEU A 38 -4.73 3.52 9.96
C LEU A 38 -5.10 3.87 8.50
N LEU A 39 -4.57 3.11 7.55
CA LEU A 39 -4.86 3.26 6.12
C LEU A 39 -6.02 2.36 5.67
N GLY A 40 -6.16 1.20 6.29
CA GLY A 40 -7.18 0.23 5.97
C GLY A 40 -6.96 -1.07 6.73
N TYR A 41 -7.84 -2.01 6.48
CA TYR A 41 -7.82 -3.32 7.11
C TYR A 41 -7.36 -4.35 6.09
N GLY A 42 -6.39 -5.20 6.46
CA GLY A 42 -5.96 -6.32 5.62
C GLY A 42 -7.13 -7.26 5.31
N GLY A 43 -7.12 -7.88 4.14
CA GLY A 43 -8.22 -8.73 3.68
C GLY A 43 -7.80 -9.79 2.68
N ARG A 44 -8.77 -10.20 1.87
CA ARG A 44 -8.61 -11.17 0.77
C ARG A 44 -9.33 -10.71 -0.49
N THR A 45 -9.34 -9.40 -0.75
CA THR A 45 -9.98 -8.88 -1.96
C THR A 45 -9.02 -9.01 -3.15
N GLY A 46 -9.57 -9.34 -4.32
CA GLY A 46 -8.78 -9.64 -5.52
C GLY A 46 -8.45 -11.13 -5.69
N TYR A 47 -7.40 -11.45 -6.45
CA TYR A 47 -6.94 -12.82 -6.70
C TYR A 47 -5.94 -13.29 -5.64
N ALA A 48 -6.35 -13.24 -4.36
CA ALA A 48 -5.50 -13.64 -3.24
C ALA A 48 -5.73 -15.13 -2.93
N THR A 49 -4.69 -15.94 -3.09
CA THR A 49 -4.69 -17.39 -2.78
C THR A 49 -4.76 -17.68 -1.27
N GLY A 50 -4.56 -16.66 -0.43
CA GLY A 50 -4.68 -16.69 1.04
C GLY A 50 -4.70 -15.27 1.63
N ASN A 51 -4.96 -15.13 2.94
CA ASN A 51 -4.92 -13.83 3.62
C ASN A 51 -3.47 -13.34 3.72
N HIS A 52 -3.12 -12.30 2.96
CA HIS A 52 -1.81 -11.66 3.05
C HIS A 52 -1.92 -10.18 2.65
N LEU A 53 -1.03 -9.36 3.20
CA LEU A 53 -0.88 -7.96 2.81
C LEU A 53 0.17 -7.89 1.70
N HIS A 54 -0.22 -7.37 0.54
CA HIS A 54 0.74 -7.08 -0.52
C HIS A 54 1.28 -5.67 -0.33
N PHE A 55 2.58 -5.56 -0.10
CA PHE A 55 3.26 -4.30 0.19
C PHE A 55 4.38 -4.07 -0.82
N GLU A 56 4.36 -2.91 -1.47
CA GLU A 56 5.42 -2.48 -2.38
C GLU A 56 5.88 -1.07 -2.04
N VAL A 57 7.17 -0.80 -2.27
CA VAL A 57 7.73 0.55 -2.24
C VAL A 57 8.19 0.88 -3.64
N HIS A 58 7.74 2.01 -4.16
CA HIS A 58 8.15 2.53 -5.46
C HIS A 58 9.02 3.78 -5.24
N ARG A 59 10.07 3.92 -6.02
CA ARG A 59 10.92 5.13 -6.07
C ARG A 59 11.06 5.57 -7.52
N ASN A 60 10.66 6.80 -7.82
CA ASN A 60 10.69 7.37 -9.18
C ASN A 60 9.99 6.48 -10.24
N GLY A 61 8.90 5.83 -9.88
CA GLY A 61 8.13 4.94 -10.78
C GLY A 61 8.70 3.52 -10.93
N ALA A 62 9.79 3.17 -10.24
CA ALA A 62 10.32 1.81 -10.20
C ALA A 62 10.05 1.16 -8.85
N VAL A 63 9.62 -0.10 -8.84
CA VAL A 63 9.49 -0.91 -7.62
C VAL A 63 10.89 -1.15 -7.06
N ILE A 64 11.11 -0.78 -5.80
CA ILE A 64 12.37 -1.01 -5.09
C ILE A 64 12.17 -2.02 -3.96
N ASN A 65 13.24 -2.68 -3.55
CA ASN A 65 13.18 -3.61 -2.43
C ASN A 65 12.90 -2.83 -1.12
N PRO A 66 11.78 -3.12 -0.42
CA PRO A 66 11.40 -2.41 0.80
C PRO A 66 12.41 -2.58 1.94
N PHE A 67 13.13 -3.70 2.02
CA PHE A 67 14.07 -3.96 3.11
C PHE A 67 15.27 -3.01 3.14
N GLY A 68 15.57 -2.30 2.04
CA GLY A 68 16.66 -1.32 1.99
C GLY A 68 16.27 0.11 2.42
N VAL A 69 14.98 0.35 2.67
CA VAL A 69 14.42 1.69 2.96
C VAL A 69 13.57 1.72 4.22
N LEU A 70 13.33 0.56 4.85
CA LEU A 70 12.75 0.47 6.18
C LEU A 70 13.86 0.71 7.23
N PRO A 71 13.60 1.51 8.27
CA PRO A 71 14.56 1.75 9.36
C PRO A 71 14.86 0.49 10.18
#